data_AF-A0A833VH67-F1
#
_entry.id   AF-A0A833VH67-F1
#
_cell.length_a   1.000
_cell.length_b   1.000
_cell.length_c   1.000
_cell.angle_alpha   90.00
_cell.angle_beta   90.00
_cell.angle_gamma   90.00
#
_symmetry.space_group_name_H-M   'P 1'
#
loop_
_entity.id
_entity.type
_entity.pdbx_description
1 polymer ?
#
loop_
_entity_poly.entity_id
_entity_poly.type
_entity_poly.pdbx_seq_one_letter_code
_entity_poly.pdbx_strand_id
1 'polypeptide(L)'
;MNDLMTKSFMSYVDLKKAALKEDLECGDGSVESELEMAAGDENLRRFFEEAGLVKEEMASIRGLLTSLQEANDEGRSLHKAEAIRSMRDRINSDINQILKKAKGIRDRLEAMDRSNAISRRLSGCREGTPADRTRTSVTNGLRKKLREMMMDFQALRQKMMSEYKETVERRYYTLTGEVPEEAVIEKIISEGQSEELLKTAIMEHGRGTVLDTVQEIQGRYDAAREVEQSLLELHQVFLDMAVMVEAQGERMDDIEHHVTSASHYVKDGNRELQCARQYQRSNRRWLCIGIIILLVIILLVIVPVATSFKKS
;
A
#
# COMPACT_ATOMS: atom_id res chain seq x y z
N MET A 1 9.97 -8.83 -7.70
CA MET A 1 9.56 -8.20 -8.97
C MET A 1 9.09 -6.73 -8.84
N ASN A 2 8.54 -6.26 -7.71
CA ASN A 2 7.79 -4.98 -7.65
C ASN A 2 8.56 -3.71 -7.26
N ASP A 3 9.88 -3.78 -7.12
CA ASP A 3 10.74 -2.61 -6.86
C ASP A 3 11.16 -1.91 -8.16
N LEU A 4 10.94 -2.57 -9.30
CA LEU A 4 11.23 -2.01 -10.62
C LEU A 4 10.41 -0.74 -10.88
N MET A 5 9.12 -0.71 -10.50
CA MET A 5 8.24 0.41 -10.83
C MET A 5 8.63 1.68 -10.06
N THR A 6 8.84 1.60 -8.74
CA THR A 6 9.21 2.78 -7.96
C THR A 6 10.58 3.33 -8.40
N LYS A 7 11.57 2.45 -8.61
CA LYS A 7 12.89 2.84 -9.10
C LYS A 7 12.87 3.36 -10.53
N SER A 8 12.10 2.76 -11.43
CA SER A 8 11.98 3.21 -12.82
C SER A 8 11.30 4.57 -12.91
N PHE A 9 10.31 4.85 -12.06
CA PHE A 9 9.66 6.16 -12.02
C PHE A 9 10.56 7.24 -11.43
N MET A 10 11.31 6.96 -10.36
CA MET A 10 12.31 7.90 -9.85
C MET A 10 13.38 8.20 -10.91
N SER A 11 13.89 7.15 -11.57
CA SER A 11 14.82 7.31 -12.69
C SER A 11 14.21 8.08 -13.87
N TYR A 12 12.93 7.88 -14.19
CA TYR A 12 12.24 8.65 -15.24
C TYR A 12 12.12 10.14 -14.88
N VAL A 13 11.78 10.47 -13.64
CA VAL A 13 11.74 11.86 -13.17
C VAL A 13 13.13 12.49 -13.26
N ASP A 14 14.17 11.75 -12.88
CA ASP A 14 15.56 12.22 -12.98
C ASP A 14 16.01 12.39 -14.45
N LEU A 15 15.66 11.45 -15.33
CA LEU A 15 15.91 11.52 -16.78
C LEU A 15 15.17 12.68 -17.44
N LYS A 16 13.90 12.88 -17.09
CA LYS A 16 13.08 14.00 -17.58
C LYS A 16 13.68 15.33 -17.15
N LYS A 17 14.16 15.43 -15.90
CA LYS A 17 14.85 16.62 -15.38
C LYS A 17 16.18 16.87 -16.11
N ALA A 18 16.91 15.81 -16.47
CA ALA A 18 18.14 15.91 -17.26
C ALA A 18 17.86 16.39 -18.70
N ALA A 19 16.85 15.83 -19.37
CA ALA A 19 16.44 16.24 -20.72
C ALA A 19 15.95 17.70 -20.77
N LEU A 20 15.16 18.12 -19.77
CA LEU A 20 14.70 19.52 -19.68
C LEU A 20 15.85 20.51 -19.53
N LYS A 21 16.90 20.10 -18.80
CA LYS A 21 18.12 20.91 -18.60
C LYS A 21 18.92 21.07 -19.90
N GLU A 22 18.85 20.08 -20.79
CA GLU A 22 19.45 20.08 -22.12
C GLU A 22 18.65 20.96 -23.10
N ASP A 23 17.31 20.88 -23.08
CA ASP A 23 16.43 21.72 -23.90
C ASP A 23 16.46 23.22 -23.51
N LEU A 24 16.82 23.53 -22.25
CA LEU A 24 16.98 24.89 -21.73
C LEU A 24 18.06 25.71 -22.46
N GLU A 25 19.00 25.05 -23.17
CA GLU A 25 19.99 25.74 -24.01
C GLU A 25 19.38 26.28 -25.32
N CYS A 26 18.12 25.97 -25.65
CA CYS A 26 17.47 26.35 -26.92
C CYS A 26 16.27 27.35 -26.84
N GLY A 27 15.89 27.85 -25.67
CA GLY A 27 15.16 29.12 -25.54
C GLY A 27 13.73 29.11 -24.95
N ASP A 28 13.48 30.18 -24.19
CA ASP A 28 12.22 30.84 -23.75
C ASP A 28 11.03 29.95 -23.33
N GLY A 29 11.22 29.18 -22.26
CA GLY A 29 10.12 28.66 -21.44
C GLY A 29 9.66 29.71 -20.42
N SER A 30 8.36 29.99 -20.34
CA SER A 30 7.81 30.88 -19.31
C SER A 30 8.06 30.28 -17.91
N VAL A 31 8.72 31.02 -17.03
CA VAL A 31 9.11 30.63 -15.65
C VAL A 31 7.96 30.01 -14.84
N GLU A 32 6.71 30.43 -15.07
CA GLU A 32 5.52 29.84 -14.42
C GLU A 32 5.27 28.37 -14.79
N SER A 33 5.48 28.00 -16.06
CA SER A 33 5.32 26.61 -16.52
C SER A 33 6.43 25.71 -15.97
N GLU A 34 7.63 26.26 -15.74
CA GLU A 34 8.75 25.54 -15.11
C GLU A 34 8.48 25.27 -13.63
N LEU A 35 7.93 26.26 -12.92
CA LEU A 35 7.60 26.14 -11.50
C LEU A 35 6.46 25.14 -11.24
N GLU A 36 5.42 25.14 -12.09
CA GLU A 36 4.32 24.17 -12.00
C GLU A 36 4.78 22.73 -12.30
N MET A 37 5.64 22.52 -13.30
CA MET A 37 6.19 21.21 -13.61
C MET A 37 7.13 20.67 -12.53
N ALA A 38 7.99 21.52 -11.97
CA ALA A 38 8.89 21.14 -10.88
C ALA A 38 8.11 20.77 -9.60
N ALA A 39 7.05 21.52 -9.28
CA ALA A 39 6.17 21.21 -8.15
C ALA A 39 5.40 19.91 -8.35
N GLY A 40 4.97 19.61 -9.58
CA GLY A 40 4.33 18.34 -9.94
C GLY A 40 5.25 17.12 -9.76
N ASP A 41 6.51 17.23 -10.20
CA ASP A 41 7.50 16.15 -10.08
C ASP A 41 7.91 15.91 -8.61
N GLU A 42 8.03 16.95 -7.80
CA GLU A 42 8.34 16.80 -6.37
C GLU A 42 7.18 16.16 -5.59
N ASN A 43 5.93 16.53 -5.89
CA ASN A 43 4.75 15.91 -5.28
C ASN A 43 4.64 14.42 -5.62
N LEU A 44 4.91 14.05 -6.88
CA LEU A 44 4.90 12.66 -7.29
C LEU A 44 6.02 11.86 -6.61
N ARG A 45 7.21 12.45 -6.44
CA ARG A 45 8.32 11.82 -5.73
C ARG A 45 7.99 11.54 -4.27
N ARG A 46 7.46 12.52 -3.54
CA ARG A 46 7.03 12.34 -2.14
C ARG A 46 5.96 11.24 -2.00
N PHE A 47 5.04 11.16 -2.97
CA PHE A 47 4.04 10.09 -2.99
C PHE A 47 4.66 8.70 -3.15
N PHE A 48 5.65 8.55 -4.02
CA PHE A 48 6.35 7.28 -4.21
C PHE A 48 7.22 6.89 -3.01
N GLU A 49 7.82 7.86 -2.34
CA GLU A 49 8.53 7.65 -1.07
C GLU A 49 7.57 7.13 0.01
N GLU A 50 6.39 7.74 0.16
CA GLU A 50 5.36 7.27 1.10
C GLU A 50 4.87 5.85 0.75
N ALA A 51 4.62 5.58 -0.55
CA ALA A 51 4.27 4.25 -1.03
C ALA A 51 5.38 3.21 -0.74
N GLY A 52 6.65 3.63 -0.78
CA GLY A 52 7.80 2.81 -0.41
C GLY A 52 7.77 2.42 1.07
N LEU A 53 7.55 3.40 1.95
CA LEU A 53 7.43 3.16 3.40
C LEU A 53 6.29 2.19 3.73
N VAL A 54 5.14 2.34 3.08
CA VAL A 54 4.03 1.39 3.23
C VAL A 54 4.46 -0.02 2.82
N LYS A 55 5.16 -0.19 1.69
CA LYS A 55 5.66 -1.51 1.26
C LYS A 55 6.64 -2.13 2.27
N GLU A 56 7.51 -1.33 2.87
CA GLU A 56 8.45 -1.79 3.90
C GLU A 56 7.72 -2.26 5.16
N GLU A 57 6.70 -1.50 5.61
CA GLU A 57 5.86 -1.91 6.73
C GLU A 57 5.09 -3.22 6.41
N MET A 58 4.57 -3.37 5.19
CA MET A 58 3.94 -4.62 4.73
C MET A 58 4.92 -5.81 4.67
N ALA A 59 6.18 -5.57 4.29
CA ALA A 59 7.21 -6.60 4.33
C ALA A 59 7.52 -7.02 5.77
N SER A 60 7.56 -6.05 6.70
CA SER A 60 7.74 -6.31 8.12
C SER A 60 6.57 -7.11 8.72
N ILE A 61 5.32 -6.81 8.36
CA ILE A 61 4.16 -7.62 8.79
C ILE A 61 4.28 -9.07 8.32
N ARG A 62 4.66 -9.30 7.05
CA ARG A 62 4.86 -10.67 6.55
C ARG A 62 5.92 -11.43 7.33
N GLY A 63 7.04 -10.79 7.66
CA GLY A 63 8.06 -11.39 8.52
C GLY A 63 7.52 -11.74 9.91
N LEU A 64 6.73 -10.86 10.51
CA LEU A 64 6.09 -11.12 11.80
C LEU A 64 5.06 -12.26 11.73
N LEU A 65 4.29 -12.37 10.65
CA LEU A 65 3.36 -13.49 10.44
C LEU A 65 4.09 -14.83 10.33
N THR A 66 5.24 -14.86 9.65
CA THR A 66 6.11 -16.04 9.60
C THR A 66 6.65 -16.39 10.99
N SER A 67 7.19 -15.40 11.72
CA SER A 67 7.67 -15.59 13.10
C SER A 67 6.57 -16.11 14.03
N LEU A 68 5.37 -15.56 13.92
CA LEU A 68 4.18 -15.96 14.67
C LEU A 68 3.81 -17.43 14.40
N GLN A 69 3.82 -17.83 13.13
CA GLN A 69 3.55 -19.20 12.73
C GLN A 69 4.63 -20.16 13.26
N GLU A 70 5.91 -19.81 13.14
CA GLU A 70 7.02 -20.60 13.67
C GLU A 70 6.94 -20.75 15.19
N ALA A 71 6.58 -19.68 15.90
CA ALA A 71 6.38 -19.71 17.36
C ALA A 71 5.23 -20.62 17.78
N ASN A 72 4.13 -20.60 17.05
CA ASN A 72 3.01 -21.49 17.29
C ASN A 72 3.40 -22.95 17.03
N ASP A 73 4.07 -23.24 15.91
CA ASP A 73 4.50 -24.58 15.55
C ASP A 73 5.51 -25.14 16.57
N GLU A 74 6.47 -24.33 17.02
CA GLU A 74 7.45 -24.67 18.05
C GLU A 74 6.77 -24.96 19.40
N GLY A 75 5.76 -24.16 19.73
CA GLY A 75 4.91 -24.29 20.91
C GLY A 75 4.21 -25.65 21.05
N ARG A 76 4.03 -26.42 19.97
CA ARG A 76 3.41 -27.76 20.01
C ARG A 76 4.22 -28.79 20.80
N SER A 77 5.55 -28.66 20.80
CA SER A 77 6.48 -29.63 21.41
C SER A 77 6.98 -29.26 22.81
N LEU A 78 6.58 -28.08 23.32
CA LEU A 78 7.01 -27.59 24.61
C LEU A 78 6.23 -28.24 25.77
N HIS A 79 6.93 -28.82 26.75
CA HIS A 79 6.31 -29.45 27.93
C HIS A 79 6.67 -28.76 29.26
N LYS A 80 7.55 -27.75 29.21
CA LYS A 80 7.94 -26.98 30.40
C LYS A 80 7.13 -25.69 30.49
N ALA A 81 6.57 -25.42 31.66
CA ALA A 81 5.77 -24.21 31.92
C ALA A 81 6.53 -22.91 31.57
N GLU A 82 7.83 -22.84 31.85
CA GLU A 82 8.66 -21.67 31.51
C GLU A 82 8.80 -21.46 30.00
N ALA A 83 8.97 -22.55 29.23
CA ALA A 83 9.06 -22.48 27.78
C ALA A 83 7.71 -22.09 27.15
N ILE A 84 6.60 -22.57 27.70
CA ILE A 84 5.25 -22.19 27.26
C ILE A 84 4.99 -20.69 27.50
N ARG A 85 5.40 -20.15 28.65
CA ARG A 85 5.31 -18.70 28.93
C ARG A 85 6.16 -17.87 27.97
N SER A 86 7.42 -18.28 27.74
CA SER A 86 8.31 -17.59 26.81
C SER A 86 7.75 -17.55 25.38
N MET A 87 7.21 -18.68 24.92
CA MET A 87 6.53 -18.77 23.62
C MET A 87 5.31 -17.86 23.54
N ARG A 88 4.47 -17.85 24.59
CA ARG A 88 3.32 -16.93 24.69
C ARG A 88 3.74 -15.47 24.55
N ASP A 89 4.77 -15.07 25.29
CA ASP A 89 5.22 -13.68 25.29
C ASP A 89 5.78 -13.27 23.92
N ARG A 90 6.42 -14.20 23.20
CA ARG A 90 6.86 -14.01 21.81
C ARG A 90 5.66 -13.83 20.86
N ILE A 91 4.66 -14.70 20.94
CA ILE A 91 3.43 -14.61 20.13
C ILE A 91 2.70 -13.28 20.39
N ASN A 92 2.51 -12.90 21.65
CA ASN A 92 1.84 -11.65 22.00
C ASN A 92 2.63 -10.42 21.54
N SER A 93 3.96 -10.45 21.64
CA SER A 93 4.83 -9.40 21.10
C SER A 93 4.64 -9.25 19.59
N ASP A 94 4.65 -10.36 18.85
CA ASP A 94 4.48 -10.37 17.40
C ASP A 94 3.10 -9.85 16.99
N ILE A 95 2.02 -10.28 17.66
CA ILE A 95 0.66 -9.79 17.41
C ILE A 95 0.57 -8.28 17.65
N ASN A 96 1.11 -7.79 18.77
CA ASN A 96 1.13 -6.36 19.10
C ASN A 96 1.91 -5.54 18.06
N GLN A 97 3.03 -6.06 17.56
CA GLN A 97 3.79 -5.42 16.49
C GLN A 97 3.02 -5.40 15.16
N ILE A 98 2.36 -6.51 14.79
CA ILE A 98 1.51 -6.59 13.60
C ILE A 98 0.39 -5.55 13.71
N LEU A 99 -0.27 -5.48 14.86
CA LEU A 99 -1.37 -4.54 15.12
C LEU A 99 -0.92 -3.08 15.01
N LYS A 100 0.21 -2.72 15.62
CA LYS A 100 0.77 -1.38 15.51
C LYS A 100 1.12 -1.01 14.06
N LYS A 101 1.75 -1.93 13.33
CA LYS A 101 2.13 -1.72 11.91
C LYS A 101 0.91 -1.65 11.01
N ALA A 102 -0.11 -2.47 11.25
CA ALA A 102 -1.35 -2.44 10.50
C ALA A 102 -2.09 -1.11 10.67
N LYS A 103 -2.17 -0.58 11.90
CA LYS A 103 -2.69 0.77 12.17
C LYS A 103 -1.84 1.85 11.47
N GLY A 104 -0.52 1.71 11.46
CA GLY A 104 0.38 2.62 10.72
C GLY A 104 0.13 2.63 9.20
N ILE A 105 0.04 1.45 8.58
CA ILE A 105 -0.26 1.30 7.15
C ILE A 105 -1.60 1.95 6.81
N ARG A 106 -2.62 1.73 7.64
CA ARG A 106 -3.93 2.35 7.49
C ARG A 106 -3.82 3.87 7.40
N ASP A 107 -3.20 4.47 8.42
CA ASP A 107 -3.11 5.92 8.53
C ASP A 107 -2.33 6.53 7.36
N ARG A 108 -1.29 5.84 6.88
CA ARG A 108 -0.53 6.20 5.67
C ARG A 108 -1.37 6.10 4.40
N LEU A 109 -2.14 5.02 4.23
CA LEU A 109 -3.03 4.87 3.06
C LEU A 109 -4.11 5.95 3.00
N GLU A 110 -4.69 6.32 4.14
CA GLU A 110 -5.60 7.46 4.21
C GLU A 110 -4.90 8.79 3.90
N ALA A 111 -3.67 8.97 4.37
CA ALA A 111 -2.87 10.15 4.03
C ALA A 111 -2.57 10.22 2.53
N MET A 112 -2.28 9.08 1.90
CA MET A 112 -2.12 8.97 0.45
C MET A 112 -3.42 9.32 -0.28
N ASP A 113 -4.59 8.90 0.20
CA ASP A 113 -5.89 9.30 -0.39
C ASP A 113 -6.12 10.80 -0.30
N ARG A 114 -5.85 11.40 0.86
CA ARG A 114 -5.93 12.85 1.03
C ARG A 114 -4.97 13.56 0.08
N SER A 115 -3.74 13.07 -0.06
CA SER A 115 -2.73 13.59 -0.99
C SER A 115 -3.18 13.46 -2.46
N ASN A 116 -3.84 12.37 -2.83
CA ASN A 116 -4.41 12.17 -4.17
C ASN A 116 -5.57 13.14 -4.43
N ALA A 117 -6.46 13.34 -3.46
CA ALA A 117 -7.56 14.29 -3.55
C ALA A 117 -7.08 15.74 -3.68
N ILE A 118 -6.02 16.12 -2.96
CA ILE A 118 -5.38 17.44 -3.08
C ILE A 118 -4.71 17.59 -4.45
N SER A 119 -4.00 16.56 -4.92
CA SER A 119 -3.33 16.59 -6.23
C SER A 119 -4.33 16.80 -7.37
N ARG A 120 -5.54 16.24 -7.27
CA ARG A 120 -6.62 16.46 -8.25
C ARG A 120 -7.08 17.91 -8.39
N ARG A 121 -6.80 18.76 -7.39
CA ARG A 121 -7.13 20.20 -7.42
C ARG A 121 -6.06 21.05 -8.12
N LEU A 122 -4.87 20.50 -8.39
CA LEU A 122 -3.77 21.19 -9.05
C LEU A 122 -3.91 21.16 -10.59
N SER A 123 -3.44 22.24 -11.23
CA SER A 123 -3.16 22.30 -12.67
C SER A 123 -2.32 21.07 -13.10
N GLY A 124 -2.71 20.37 -14.17
CA GLY A 124 -1.97 19.20 -14.68
C GLY A 124 -2.18 17.85 -13.95
N CYS A 125 -2.85 17.82 -12.80
CA CYS A 125 -3.06 16.59 -12.00
C CYS A 125 -4.54 16.23 -11.82
N ARG A 126 -5.44 16.74 -12.67
CA ARG A 126 -6.89 16.48 -12.61
C ARG A 126 -7.21 14.98 -12.72
N GLU A 127 -8.43 14.63 -12.33
CA GLU A 127 -8.91 13.25 -12.42
C GLU A 127 -8.70 12.68 -13.84
N GLY A 128 -8.16 11.47 -13.91
CA GLY A 128 -7.90 10.80 -15.18
C GLY A 128 -6.63 11.26 -15.90
N THR A 129 -5.80 12.14 -15.33
CA THR A 129 -4.45 12.39 -15.85
C THR A 129 -3.54 11.17 -15.64
N PRO A 130 -2.46 11.00 -16.41
CA PRO A 130 -1.49 9.92 -16.18
C PRO A 130 -0.93 9.89 -14.75
N ALA A 131 -0.70 11.08 -14.16
CA ALA A 131 -0.26 11.21 -12.78
C ALA A 131 -1.32 10.71 -11.79
N ASP A 132 -2.57 11.16 -11.91
CA ASP A 132 -3.68 10.73 -11.04
C ASP A 132 -3.94 9.22 -11.15
N ARG A 133 -3.89 8.65 -12.37
CA ARG A 133 -4.03 7.20 -12.59
C ARG A 133 -2.92 6.40 -11.95
N THR A 134 -1.67 6.85 -12.08
CA THR A 134 -0.51 6.19 -11.48
C THR A 134 -0.65 6.17 -9.96
N ARG A 135 -1.01 7.32 -9.36
CA ARG A 135 -1.20 7.43 -7.92
C ARG A 135 -2.36 6.57 -7.42
N THR A 136 -3.48 6.57 -8.13
CA THR A 136 -4.64 5.74 -7.82
C THR A 136 -4.30 4.25 -7.92
N SER A 137 -3.66 3.81 -9.00
CA SER A 137 -3.24 2.41 -9.22
C SER A 137 -2.27 1.93 -8.13
N VAL A 138 -1.27 2.74 -7.78
CA VAL A 138 -0.32 2.41 -6.69
C VAL A 138 -1.05 2.26 -5.37
N THR A 139 -1.89 3.23 -4.99
CA THR A 139 -2.60 3.20 -3.71
C THR A 139 -3.56 1.99 -3.64
N ASN A 140 -4.26 1.69 -4.74
CA ASN A 140 -5.14 0.51 -4.85
C ASN A 140 -4.36 -0.80 -4.76
N GLY A 141 -3.20 -0.89 -5.42
CA GLY A 141 -2.33 -2.07 -5.33
C GLY A 141 -1.84 -2.33 -3.90
N LEU A 142 -1.53 -1.27 -3.15
CA LEU A 142 -1.19 -1.37 -1.73
C LEU A 142 -2.39 -1.85 -0.89
N ARG A 143 -3.60 -1.33 -1.13
CA ARG A 143 -4.82 -1.81 -0.45
C ARG A 143 -5.10 -3.29 -0.73
N LYS A 144 -4.98 -3.73 -1.98
CA LYS A 144 -5.12 -5.14 -2.35
C LYS A 144 -4.11 -6.00 -1.59
N LYS A 145 -2.85 -5.57 -1.51
CA LYS A 145 -1.81 -6.28 -0.76
C LYS A 145 -2.11 -6.32 0.74
N LEU A 146 -2.63 -5.23 1.30
CA LEU A 146 -3.09 -5.18 2.69
C LEU A 146 -4.19 -6.20 2.95
N ARG A 147 -5.22 -6.24 2.08
CA ARG A 147 -6.31 -7.21 2.15
C ARG A 147 -5.80 -8.65 2.09
N GLU A 148 -4.88 -8.96 1.19
CA GLU A 148 -4.26 -10.30 1.12
C GLU A 148 -3.58 -10.69 2.45
N MET A 149 -2.78 -9.80 3.04
CA MET A 149 -2.13 -10.09 4.33
C MET A 149 -3.14 -10.26 5.48
N MET A 150 -4.27 -9.55 5.44
CA MET A 150 -5.36 -9.74 6.41
C MET A 150 -5.98 -11.13 6.29
N MET A 151 -6.16 -11.61 5.05
CA MET A 151 -6.65 -12.96 4.81
C MET A 151 -5.64 -14.02 5.28
N ASP A 152 -4.35 -13.82 5.00
CA ASP A 152 -3.28 -14.71 5.46
C ASP A 152 -3.26 -14.82 7.00
N PHE A 153 -3.38 -13.67 7.68
CA PHE A 153 -3.49 -13.65 9.14
C PHE A 153 -4.75 -14.33 9.66
N GLN A 154 -5.91 -14.09 9.03
CA GLN A 154 -7.17 -14.72 9.44
C GLN A 154 -7.08 -16.24 9.32
N ALA A 155 -6.46 -16.75 8.26
CA ALA A 155 -6.20 -18.16 8.08
C ALA A 155 -5.26 -18.71 9.16
N LEU A 156 -4.17 -17.98 9.49
CA LEU A 156 -3.26 -18.35 10.56
C LEU A 156 -3.95 -18.39 11.92
N ARG A 157 -4.76 -17.38 12.26
CA ARG A 157 -5.59 -17.34 13.47
C ARG A 157 -6.47 -18.59 13.56
N GLN A 158 -7.22 -18.91 12.51
CA GLN A 158 -8.12 -20.06 12.51
C GLN A 158 -7.35 -21.37 12.70
N LYS A 159 -6.19 -21.49 12.06
CA LYS A 159 -5.28 -22.63 12.24
C LYS A 159 -4.81 -22.73 13.70
N MET A 160 -4.28 -21.66 14.28
CA MET A 160 -3.82 -21.62 15.68
C MET A 160 -4.94 -22.05 16.65
N MET A 161 -6.15 -21.52 16.46
CA MET A 161 -7.31 -21.88 17.30
C MET A 161 -7.69 -23.35 17.20
N SER A 162 -7.73 -23.91 15.99
CA SER A 162 -8.00 -25.32 15.78
C SER A 162 -6.97 -26.20 16.49
N GLU A 163 -5.70 -25.81 16.45
CA GLU A 163 -4.60 -26.57 17.08
C GLU A 163 -4.63 -26.49 18.61
N TYR A 164 -5.00 -25.33 19.17
CA TYR A 164 -5.20 -25.20 20.61
C TYR A 164 -6.33 -26.09 21.08
N LYS A 165 -7.45 -26.10 20.35
CA LYS A 165 -8.60 -26.95 20.65
C LYS A 165 -8.22 -28.44 20.65
N GLU A 166 -7.53 -28.90 19.61
CA GLU A 166 -7.03 -30.29 19.52
C GLU A 166 -6.08 -30.64 20.69
N THR A 167 -5.22 -29.69 21.09
CA THR A 167 -4.30 -29.89 22.22
C THR A 167 -5.07 -30.07 23.53
N VAL A 168 -6.11 -29.26 23.77
CA VAL A 168 -6.97 -29.36 24.96
C VAL A 168 -7.74 -30.67 24.95
N GLU A 169 -8.35 -31.07 23.83
CA GLU A 169 -9.06 -32.33 23.66
C GLU A 169 -8.19 -33.55 24.02
N ARG A 170 -6.99 -33.63 23.42
CA ARG A 170 -6.08 -34.76 23.64
C ARG A 170 -5.66 -34.87 25.11
N ARG A 171 -5.45 -33.73 25.76
CA ARG A 171 -5.07 -33.67 27.18
C ARG A 171 -6.23 -34.03 28.09
N TYR A 172 -7.43 -33.56 27.80
CA TYR A 172 -8.64 -33.97 28.51
C TYR A 172 -8.82 -35.49 28.44
N TYR A 173 -8.77 -36.07 27.23
CA TYR A 173 -8.89 -37.52 27.04
C TYR A 173 -7.81 -38.31 27.79
N THR A 174 -6.57 -37.80 27.85
CA THR A 174 -5.49 -38.45 28.61
C THR A 174 -5.79 -38.52 30.11
N LEU A 175 -6.54 -37.55 30.64
CA LEU A 175 -6.85 -37.43 32.06
C LEU A 175 -8.14 -38.15 32.44
N THR A 176 -9.18 -38.02 31.63
CA THR A 176 -10.53 -38.55 31.90
C THR A 176 -10.79 -39.90 31.24
N GLY A 177 -10.11 -40.20 30.13
CA GLY A 177 -10.41 -41.36 29.29
C GLY A 177 -11.65 -41.17 28.39
N GLU A 178 -12.29 -40.00 28.43
CA GLU A 178 -13.49 -39.68 27.67
C GLU A 178 -13.22 -38.58 26.66
N VAL A 179 -13.87 -38.65 25.50
CA VAL A 179 -13.82 -37.58 24.50
C VAL A 179 -14.79 -36.48 24.96
N PRO A 180 -14.31 -35.25 25.20
CA PRO A 180 -15.18 -34.17 25.63
C PRO A 180 -16.13 -33.75 24.50
N GLU A 181 -17.37 -33.38 24.85
CA GLU A 181 -18.26 -32.70 23.90
C GLU A 181 -17.69 -31.33 23.51
N GLU A 182 -17.98 -30.89 22.29
CA GLU A 182 -17.57 -29.59 21.76
C GLU A 182 -17.87 -28.43 22.71
N ALA A 183 -19.08 -28.42 23.27
CA ALA A 183 -19.53 -27.40 24.20
C ALA A 183 -18.71 -27.38 25.50
N VAL A 184 -18.17 -28.53 25.94
CA VAL A 184 -17.31 -28.61 27.12
C VAL A 184 -15.95 -27.99 26.82
N ILE A 185 -15.39 -28.26 25.65
CA ILE A 185 -14.11 -27.68 25.21
C ILE A 185 -14.24 -26.17 25.04
N GLU A 186 -15.30 -25.72 24.39
CA GLU A 186 -15.57 -24.29 24.19
C GLU A 186 -15.75 -23.58 25.54
N LYS A 187 -16.44 -24.21 26.48
CA LYS A 187 -16.63 -23.68 27.85
C LYS A 187 -15.32 -23.64 28.65
N ILE A 188 -14.49 -24.67 28.54
CA ILE A 188 -13.12 -24.70 29.07
C ILE A 188 -12.30 -23.55 28.46
N ILE A 189 -12.48 -23.27 27.17
CA ILE A 189 -11.78 -22.20 26.46
C ILE A 189 -12.31 -20.81 26.86
N SER A 190 -13.62 -20.64 27.00
CA SER A 190 -14.24 -19.32 27.21
C SER A 190 -14.27 -18.87 28.67
N GLU A 191 -14.51 -19.79 29.61
CA GLU A 191 -14.80 -19.45 31.02
C GLU A 191 -13.56 -19.50 31.92
N GLY A 192 -12.46 -20.12 31.46
CA GLY A 192 -11.25 -20.28 32.28
C GLY A 192 -11.42 -21.15 33.52
N GLN A 193 -12.56 -21.85 33.62
CA GLN A 193 -12.85 -22.85 34.66
C GLN A 193 -12.18 -24.20 34.37
N SER A 194 -11.19 -24.21 33.47
CA SER A 194 -10.38 -25.38 33.16
C SER A 194 -9.79 -25.99 34.43
N GLU A 195 -9.39 -25.19 35.40
CA GLU A 195 -8.80 -25.67 36.65
C GLU A 195 -9.77 -26.51 37.50
N GLU A 196 -11.02 -26.06 37.67
CA GLU A 196 -11.99 -26.74 38.54
C GLU A 196 -12.53 -28.01 37.86
N LEU A 197 -12.89 -27.93 36.58
CA LEU A 197 -13.38 -29.07 35.80
C LEU A 197 -12.31 -30.15 35.65
N LEU A 198 -11.07 -29.75 35.35
CA LEU A 198 -9.96 -30.69 35.19
C LEU A 198 -9.54 -31.29 36.54
N LYS A 199 -9.56 -30.51 37.64
CA LYS A 199 -9.34 -31.05 39.00
C LYS A 199 -10.41 -32.06 39.39
N THR A 200 -11.70 -31.78 39.13
CA THR A 200 -12.81 -32.69 39.47
C THR A 200 -12.71 -34.01 38.69
N ALA A 201 -12.47 -33.93 37.37
CA ALA A 201 -12.34 -35.14 36.55
C ALA A 201 -11.15 -36.01 36.96
N ILE A 202 -10.07 -35.39 37.43
CA ILE A 202 -8.90 -36.09 37.94
C ILE A 202 -9.12 -36.68 39.34
N MET A 203 -9.90 -36.01 40.19
CA MET A 203 -10.28 -36.52 41.51
C MET A 203 -11.14 -37.79 41.39
N GLU A 204 -11.99 -37.86 40.36
CA GLU A 204 -12.79 -39.06 40.06
C GLU A 204 -11.97 -40.20 39.43
N HIS A 205 -10.99 -39.90 38.56
CA HIS A 205 -10.30 -40.91 37.74
C HIS A 205 -8.85 -41.28 38.18
N GLY A 206 -8.30 -40.64 39.20
CA GLY A 206 -7.15 -41.12 39.99
C GLY A 206 -5.91 -41.56 39.21
N ARG A 207 -5.13 -40.64 38.61
CA ARG A 207 -3.84 -40.95 37.96
C ARG A 207 -2.71 -40.04 38.47
N GLY A 208 -1.75 -40.59 39.21
CA GLY A 208 -0.73 -39.89 40.03
C GLY A 208 0.28 -38.92 39.37
N THR A 209 0.07 -38.43 38.15
CA THR A 209 0.88 -37.38 37.48
C THR A 209 0.05 -36.12 37.20
N VAL A 210 -0.76 -35.73 38.19
CA VAL A 210 -1.86 -34.76 38.05
C VAL A 210 -1.40 -33.31 37.97
N LEU A 211 -0.63 -32.87 38.96
CA LEU A 211 -0.40 -31.44 39.21
C LEU A 211 0.39 -30.78 38.08
N ASP A 212 1.47 -31.42 37.62
CA ASP A 212 2.27 -30.91 36.51
C ASP A 212 1.49 -30.88 35.19
N THR A 213 0.64 -31.89 34.94
CA THR A 213 -0.20 -31.96 33.73
C THR A 213 -1.28 -30.88 33.74
N VAL A 214 -1.94 -30.67 34.88
CA VAL A 214 -2.93 -29.60 35.09
C VAL A 214 -2.26 -28.24 34.90
N GLN A 215 -1.08 -28.04 35.46
CA GLN A 215 -0.34 -26.78 35.34
C GLN A 215 0.16 -26.52 33.90
N GLU A 216 0.58 -27.56 33.16
CA GLU A 216 0.90 -27.46 31.74
C GLU A 216 -0.34 -27.05 30.93
N ILE A 217 -1.48 -27.69 31.17
CA ILE A 217 -2.75 -27.40 30.49
C ILE A 217 -3.21 -25.97 30.78
N GLN A 218 -3.14 -25.55 32.04
CA GLN A 218 -3.49 -24.19 32.44
C GLN A 218 -2.56 -23.16 31.79
N GLY A 219 -1.25 -23.38 31.80
CA GLY A 219 -0.29 -22.48 31.15
C GLY A 219 -0.51 -22.36 29.64
N ARG A 220 -0.89 -23.45 28.96
CA ARG A 220 -1.26 -23.43 27.54
C ARG A 220 -2.60 -22.74 27.31
N TYR A 221 -3.55 -22.93 28.22
CA TYR A 221 -4.86 -22.31 28.16
C TYR A 221 -4.77 -20.78 28.30
N ASP A 222 -4.09 -20.29 29.35
CA ASP A 222 -3.89 -18.87 29.58
C ASP A 222 -3.15 -18.22 28.39
N ALA A 223 -2.19 -18.94 27.81
CA ALA A 223 -1.54 -18.53 26.58
C ALA A 223 -2.51 -18.43 25.41
N ALA A 224 -3.31 -19.46 25.16
CA ALA A 224 -4.29 -19.48 24.06
C ALA A 224 -5.33 -18.37 24.19
N ARG A 225 -5.82 -18.10 25.41
CA ARG A 225 -6.82 -17.05 25.68
C ARG A 225 -6.26 -15.64 25.45
N GLU A 226 -5.04 -15.36 25.90
CA GLU A 226 -4.45 -14.04 25.69
C GLU A 226 -4.08 -13.80 24.22
N VAL A 227 -3.63 -14.87 23.55
CA VAL A 227 -3.43 -14.88 22.11
C VAL A 227 -4.75 -14.62 21.40
N GLU A 228 -5.85 -15.28 21.79
CA GLU A 228 -7.19 -15.04 21.26
C GLU A 228 -7.63 -13.58 21.35
N GLN A 229 -7.48 -12.97 22.53
CA GLN A 229 -7.84 -11.57 22.74
C GLN A 229 -7.03 -10.64 21.83
N SER A 230 -5.73 -10.88 21.73
CA SER A 230 -4.83 -10.11 20.86
C SER A 230 -5.19 -10.30 19.38
N LEU A 231 -5.58 -11.52 18.98
CA LEU A 231 -6.04 -11.84 17.63
C LEU A 231 -7.42 -11.20 17.32
N LEU A 232 -8.30 -11.07 18.31
CA LEU A 232 -9.60 -10.38 18.19
C LEU A 232 -9.43 -8.87 18.00
N GLU A 233 -8.53 -8.23 18.75
CA GLU A 233 -8.25 -6.80 18.56
C GLU A 233 -7.71 -6.54 17.15
N LEU A 234 -6.81 -7.40 16.68
CA LEU A 234 -6.27 -7.30 15.32
C LEU A 234 -7.35 -7.54 14.26
N HIS A 235 -8.25 -8.49 14.49
CA HIS A 235 -9.40 -8.72 13.61
C HIS A 235 -10.32 -7.49 13.52
N GLN A 236 -10.60 -6.81 14.63
CA GLN A 236 -11.41 -5.59 14.63
C GLN A 236 -10.76 -4.49 13.77
N VAL A 237 -9.46 -4.29 13.93
CA VAL A 237 -8.69 -3.33 13.12
C VAL A 237 -8.75 -3.70 11.63
N PHE A 238 -8.78 -5.00 11.30
CA PHE A 238 -8.91 -5.48 9.91
C PHE A 238 -10.30 -5.26 9.33
N LEU A 239 -11.36 -5.38 10.13
CA LEU A 239 -12.72 -5.03 9.71
C LEU A 239 -12.85 -3.53 9.39
N ASP A 240 -12.28 -2.67 10.24
CA ASP A 240 -12.26 -1.22 10.00
C ASP A 240 -11.53 -0.87 8.70
N MET A 241 -10.45 -1.60 8.40
CA MET A 241 -9.72 -1.45 7.14
C MET A 241 -10.44 -2.05 5.93
N ALA A 242 -11.23 -3.11 6.10
CA ALA A 242 -12.01 -3.70 5.02
C ALA A 242 -12.97 -2.68 4.40
N VAL A 243 -13.57 -1.79 5.22
CA VAL A 243 -14.40 -0.68 4.74
C VAL A 243 -13.63 0.24 3.78
N MET A 244 -12.39 0.59 4.09
CA MET A 244 -11.55 1.41 3.21
C MET A 244 -11.16 0.72 1.91
N VAL A 245 -10.95 -0.59 1.93
CA VAL A 245 -10.62 -1.34 0.70
C VAL A 245 -11.87 -1.55 -0.16
N GLU A 246 -13.02 -1.82 0.46
CA GLU A 246 -14.29 -2.07 -0.24
C GLU A 246 -14.84 -0.79 -0.90
N ALA A 247 -14.74 0.36 -0.24
CA ALA A 247 -15.16 1.65 -0.78
C ALA A 247 -14.42 2.06 -2.08
N GLN A 248 -13.32 1.38 -2.43
CA GLN A 248 -12.56 1.62 -3.66
C GLN A 248 -12.59 0.44 -4.65
N GLY A 249 -13.27 -0.66 -4.31
CA GLY A 249 -13.28 -1.92 -5.07
C GLY A 249 -13.90 -1.81 -6.46
N GLU A 250 -14.79 -0.84 -6.71
CA GLU A 250 -15.52 -0.71 -7.98
C GLU A 250 -14.63 -0.29 -9.17
N ARG A 251 -13.41 0.19 -8.92
CA ARG A 251 -12.44 0.62 -9.96
C ARG A 251 -11.13 -0.18 -9.95
N MET A 252 -11.04 -1.25 -9.16
CA MET A 252 -9.77 -1.91 -8.81
C MET A 252 -9.24 -2.87 -9.88
N ASP A 253 -10.10 -3.42 -10.75
CA ASP A 253 -9.72 -4.48 -11.70
C ASP A 253 -9.58 -4.03 -13.17
N ASP A 254 -9.73 -2.74 -13.44
CA ASP A 254 -9.86 -2.28 -14.81
C ASP A 254 -8.51 -1.78 -15.37
N ILE A 255 -7.56 -2.72 -15.51
CA ILE A 255 -6.32 -2.51 -16.29
C ILE A 255 -6.70 -2.01 -17.70
N GLU A 256 -7.78 -2.55 -18.27
CA GLU A 256 -8.31 -2.16 -19.56
C GLU A 256 -8.78 -0.69 -19.57
N HIS A 257 -9.48 -0.22 -18.55
CA HIS A 257 -9.82 1.20 -18.41
C HIS A 257 -8.57 2.08 -18.27
N HIS A 258 -7.56 1.68 -17.50
CA HIS A 258 -6.32 2.45 -17.35
C HIS A 258 -5.51 2.52 -18.64
N VAL A 259 -5.41 1.42 -19.40
CA VAL A 259 -4.74 1.35 -20.70
C VAL A 259 -5.51 2.11 -21.78
N THR A 260 -6.83 1.94 -21.84
CA THR A 260 -7.72 2.65 -22.78
C THR A 260 -7.64 4.15 -22.56
N SER A 261 -7.75 4.58 -21.32
CA SER A 261 -7.67 6.00 -20.98
C SER A 261 -6.26 6.56 -21.27
N ALA A 262 -5.19 5.76 -21.17
CA ALA A 262 -3.82 6.17 -21.54
C ALA A 262 -3.68 6.34 -23.05
N SER A 263 -4.27 5.43 -23.84
CA SER A 263 -4.37 5.56 -25.30
C SER A 263 -5.07 6.85 -25.70
N HIS A 264 -6.19 7.20 -25.05
CA HIS A 264 -6.89 8.46 -25.30
C HIS A 264 -6.02 9.69 -25.01
N TYR A 265 -5.33 9.73 -23.86
CA TYR A 265 -4.47 10.86 -23.51
C TYR A 265 -3.30 11.06 -24.50
N VAL A 266 -2.68 9.97 -24.95
CA VAL A 266 -1.61 10.03 -25.97
C VAL A 266 -2.14 10.51 -27.32
N LYS A 267 -3.35 10.05 -27.72
CA LYS A 267 -4.00 10.51 -28.95
C LYS A 267 -4.31 12.01 -28.90
N ASP A 268 -4.84 12.50 -27.78
CA ASP A 268 -5.15 13.91 -27.59
C ASP A 268 -3.87 14.76 -27.60
N GLY A 269 -2.83 14.36 -26.87
CA GLY A 269 -1.54 15.03 -26.89
C GLY A 269 -0.90 15.07 -28.29
N ASN A 270 -1.01 13.99 -29.07
CA ASN A 270 -0.53 13.96 -30.44
C ASN A 270 -1.33 14.92 -31.36
N ARG A 271 -2.64 15.08 -31.11
CA ARG A 271 -3.47 16.04 -31.83
C ARG A 271 -3.05 17.49 -31.52
N GLU A 272 -2.81 17.81 -30.26
CA GLU A 272 -2.32 19.13 -29.84
C GLU A 272 -0.94 19.43 -30.44
N LEU A 273 -0.02 18.46 -30.48
CA LEU A 273 1.28 18.61 -31.15
C LEU A 273 1.14 18.84 -32.66
N GLN A 274 0.21 18.15 -33.32
CA GLN A 274 -0.07 18.36 -34.74
C GLN A 274 -0.65 19.75 -35.00
N CYS A 275 -1.60 20.20 -34.18
CA CYS A 275 -2.14 21.55 -34.23
C CYS A 275 -1.05 22.60 -34.01
N ALA A 276 -0.22 22.45 -32.97
CA ALA A 276 0.91 23.34 -32.71
C ALA A 276 1.89 23.39 -33.89
N ARG A 277 2.20 22.26 -34.52
CA ARG A 277 3.05 22.20 -35.71
C ARG A 277 2.42 22.89 -36.92
N GLN A 278 1.11 22.74 -37.11
CA GLN A 278 0.38 23.45 -38.18
C GLN A 278 0.38 24.96 -37.94
N TYR A 279 0.12 25.41 -36.70
CA TYR A 279 0.22 26.81 -36.31
C TYR A 279 1.62 27.37 -36.58
N GLN A 280 2.67 26.69 -36.10
CA GLN A 280 4.06 27.10 -36.31
C GLN A 280 4.42 27.17 -37.80
N ARG A 281 3.93 26.22 -38.62
CA ARG A 281 4.16 26.21 -40.07
C ARG A 281 3.42 27.34 -40.79
N SER A 282 2.21 27.67 -40.36
CA SER A 282 1.44 28.79 -40.92
C SER A 282 2.07 30.14 -40.54
N ASN A 283 2.54 30.27 -39.30
CA ASN A 283 3.13 31.51 -38.79
C ASN A 283 4.41 31.88 -39.56
N ARG A 284 5.23 30.89 -39.95
CA ARG A 284 6.41 31.12 -40.81
C ARG A 284 6.05 31.76 -42.16
N ARG A 285 4.91 31.40 -42.76
CA ARG A 285 4.45 31.99 -44.03
C ARG A 285 4.06 33.45 -43.86
N TRP A 286 3.33 33.75 -42.78
CA TRP A 286 2.93 35.12 -42.44
C TRP A 286 4.14 36.01 -42.09
N LEU A 287 5.13 35.45 -41.38
CA LEU A 287 6.37 36.14 -41.05
C LEU A 287 7.19 36.47 -42.32
N CYS A 288 7.30 35.54 -43.27
CA CYS A 288 7.92 35.81 -44.57
C CYS A 288 7.19 36.91 -45.37
N ILE A 289 5.85 36.89 -45.39
CA ILE A 289 5.06 37.93 -46.06
C ILE A 289 5.29 39.30 -45.39
N GLY A 290 5.33 39.35 -44.06
CA GLY A 290 5.64 40.57 -43.30
C GLY A 290 7.02 41.15 -43.64
N ILE A 291 8.06 40.31 -43.74
CA ILE A 291 9.42 40.74 -44.13
C ILE A 291 9.43 41.31 -45.56
N ILE A 292 8.73 40.67 -46.51
CA ILE A 292 8.66 41.16 -47.89
C ILE A 292 8.00 42.53 -47.95
N ILE A 293 6.89 42.73 -47.23
CA ILE A 293 6.20 44.03 -47.17
C ILE A 293 7.12 45.11 -46.58
N LEU A 294 7.84 44.80 -45.51
CA LEU A 294 8.81 45.71 -44.89
C LEU A 294 9.90 46.14 -45.89
N LEU A 295 10.47 45.20 -46.65
CA LEU A 295 11.48 45.49 -47.66
C LEU A 295 10.95 46.39 -48.79
N VAL A 296 9.70 46.17 -49.22
CA VAL A 296 9.04 47.02 -50.23
C VAL A 296 8.85 48.45 -49.71
N ILE A 297 8.43 48.60 -48.45
CA ILE A 297 8.27 49.93 -47.82
C ILE A 297 9.63 50.65 -47.75
N ILE A 298 10.69 49.94 -47.35
CA ILE A 298 12.06 50.48 -47.30
C ILE A 298 12.48 50.96 -48.70
N LEU A 299 12.23 50.16 -49.75
CA LEU A 299 12.53 50.54 -51.14
C LEU A 299 11.76 51.79 -51.59
N LEU A 300 10.47 51.86 -51.27
CA LEU A 300 9.62 53.02 -51.58
C LEU A 300 10.04 54.29 -50.87
N VAL A 301 10.65 54.21 -49.68
CA VAL A 301 11.18 55.38 -48.97
C VAL A 301 12.56 55.76 -49.50
N ILE A 302 13.45 54.79 -49.75
CA ILE A 302 14.85 55.06 -50.15
C ILE A 302 14.96 55.59 -51.59
N VAL A 303 14.18 55.06 -52.55
CA VAL A 303 14.27 55.46 -53.97
C VAL A 303 13.93 56.94 -54.22
N PRO A 304 12.83 57.51 -53.70
CA PRO A 304 12.54 58.94 -53.88
C PRO A 304 13.58 59.83 -53.19
N VAL A 305 14.08 59.44 -52.02
CA VAL A 305 15.16 60.17 -51.33
C VAL A 305 16.44 60.15 -52.17
N ALA A 306 16.87 58.98 -52.64
CA ALA A 306 18.08 58.84 -53.46
C ALA A 306 17.97 59.55 -54.82
N THR A 307 16.78 59.54 -55.45
CA THR A 307 16.55 60.26 -56.72
C THR A 307 16.43 61.77 -56.52
N SER A 308 15.95 62.24 -55.37
CA SER A 308 15.98 63.66 -54.99
C SER A 308 17.40 64.18 -54.80
N PHE A 309 18.30 63.38 -54.21
CA PHE A 309 19.71 63.78 -54.03
C PHE A 309 20.51 63.76 -55.34
N LYS A 310 20.14 62.94 -56.31
CA LYS A 310 20.83 62.87 -57.62
C LYS A 310 20.40 63.99 -58.59
N LYS A 311 19.33 64.72 -58.27
CA LYS A 311 18.78 65.82 -59.09
C LYS A 311 19.11 67.21 -58.55
N SER A 312 19.89 67.29 -57.47
CA SER A 312 20.54 68.50 -56.96
C SER A 312 22.01 68.52 -57.35
#